data_AF-A0A0P0M2A4-F1
#
_entry.id   AF-A0A0P0M2A4-F1
#
_cell.length_a   1.000
_cell.length_b   1.000
_cell.length_c   1.000
_cell.angle_alpha   90.00
_cell.angle_beta   90.00
_cell.angle_gamma   90.00
#
_symmetry.space_group_name_H-M   'P 1'
#
loop_
_entity.id
_entity.type
_entity.pdbx_description
1 polymer ?
#
loop_
_entity_poly.entity_id
_entity_poly.type
_entity_poly.pdbx_seq_one_letter_code
_entity_poly.pdbx_strand_id
1 'polypeptide(L)'
;MLIPDGASIVKACRWLNAKSKPAGRIAGWDLFEFEMNKLNRKGGKCFFMGSSEKVLALIKRRAAVDFPHIEVETYSPPYKPEFSEEDNRAIVEAINKANPDLLWIGMTAPKQEKWAYTHWNELKIHCHCGTIGAVFDFYAGTVKRAPAWWQRHSLEWCYRLLKEPAGCGNVTLSAICCSCGIYVRSSLMKRILLLVFWCSASLWADAQALLGTTGLLHAPTADMQRDKTFLFGGNYLNTHPLSTHFRSREVGYTFNYYINITMFPWLEVSYICTLVHADHGSAYFPEQSWGKFTNQDRAFSARLRLWKEGWWKEWTPQIVLGLDDPTSHADHGGGELVSGNTSGSNNYATRYYLAVTKHLNFQNIGEWGVHAAFVYGNAKGMEHYKRPSFGTNFRFAFPETSIISKAANGLNLMAEYDARTCNVGFEYSFWKDYVNLVAELNNGKYFSGGLVFKVHLK
;
A
#
# COMPACT_ATOMS: atom_id res chain seq x y z
N MET A 1 -28.36 -8.30 0.62
CA MET A 1 -28.38 -6.81 0.52
C MET A 1 -26.96 -6.31 0.67
N LEU A 2 -26.50 -5.36 -0.17
CA LEU A 2 -25.17 -4.77 -0.05
C LEU A 2 -25.29 -3.36 0.55
N ILE A 3 -24.55 -3.11 1.64
CA ILE A 3 -24.63 -1.86 2.40
C ILE A 3 -23.35 -1.05 2.19
N PRO A 4 -23.44 0.27 1.96
CA PRO A 4 -22.26 1.11 1.76
C PRO A 4 -21.56 1.46 3.09
N ASP A 5 -20.63 0.60 3.51
CA ASP A 5 -19.82 0.77 4.72
C ASP A 5 -18.76 1.90 4.59
N GLY A 6 -18.29 2.16 3.37
CA GLY A 6 -17.26 3.17 3.08
C GLY A 6 -17.81 4.51 2.59
N ALA A 7 -17.19 5.63 3.03
CA ALA A 7 -17.49 6.95 2.46
C ALA A 7 -17.09 7.04 0.97
N SER A 8 -16.09 6.27 0.55
CA SER A 8 -15.62 6.17 -0.84
C SER A 8 -16.72 5.64 -1.76
N ILE A 9 -17.42 4.56 -1.38
CA ILE A 9 -18.47 3.97 -2.24
C ILE A 9 -19.69 4.90 -2.35
N VAL A 10 -20.08 5.59 -1.28
CA VAL A 10 -21.17 6.59 -1.32
C VAL A 10 -20.83 7.73 -2.28
N LYS A 11 -19.60 8.25 -2.19
CA LYS A 11 -19.10 9.30 -3.09
C LYS A 11 -19.01 8.80 -4.53
N ALA A 12 -18.51 7.59 -4.76
CA ALA A 12 -18.41 6.98 -6.09
C ALA A 12 -19.80 6.79 -6.73
N CYS A 13 -20.79 6.29 -6.00
CA CYS A 13 -22.16 6.16 -6.49
C CYS A 13 -22.79 7.52 -6.87
N ARG A 14 -22.54 8.57 -6.08
CA ARG A 14 -22.99 9.93 -6.41
C ARG A 14 -22.28 10.48 -7.64
N TRP A 15 -20.96 10.29 -7.72
CA TRP A 15 -20.14 10.78 -8.82
C TRP A 15 -20.47 10.10 -10.17
N LEU A 16 -20.73 8.80 -10.14
CA LEU A 16 -21.13 8.01 -11.31
C LEU A 16 -22.64 8.11 -11.63
N ASN A 17 -23.39 8.90 -10.86
CA ASN A 17 -24.85 9.00 -10.96
C ASN A 17 -25.55 7.62 -10.95
N ALA A 18 -25.02 6.68 -10.16
CA ALA A 18 -25.49 5.31 -10.09
C ALA A 18 -26.94 5.26 -9.58
N LYS A 19 -27.76 4.32 -10.09
CA LYS A 19 -29.18 4.20 -9.73
C LYS A 19 -29.43 4.07 -8.22
N SER A 20 -28.52 3.45 -7.47
CA SER A 20 -28.66 3.19 -6.04
C SER A 20 -28.59 4.43 -5.14
N LYS A 21 -27.90 5.50 -5.58
CA LYS A 21 -27.67 6.79 -4.86
C LYS A 21 -27.83 6.71 -3.33
N PRO A 22 -26.96 5.96 -2.61
CA PRO A 22 -27.10 5.83 -1.17
C PRO A 22 -27.05 7.20 -0.48
N ALA A 23 -27.99 7.42 0.44
CA ALA A 23 -28.14 8.68 1.15
C ALA A 23 -26.95 8.99 2.09
N GLY A 24 -26.29 7.95 2.60
CA GLY A 24 -25.15 8.09 3.50
C GLY A 24 -24.36 6.79 3.68
N ARG A 25 -23.25 6.90 4.41
CA ARG A 25 -22.46 5.75 4.88
C ARG A 25 -23.23 5.07 6.00
N ILE A 26 -23.28 3.74 5.98
CA ILE A 26 -23.82 2.93 7.09
C ILE A 26 -22.70 2.00 7.53
N ALA A 27 -22.07 2.29 8.66
CA ALA A 27 -20.96 1.44 9.10
C ALA A 27 -21.46 0.08 9.59
N GLY A 28 -20.63 -0.96 9.50
CA GLY A 28 -20.97 -2.29 10.01
C GLY A 28 -21.35 -2.29 11.49
N TRP A 29 -20.74 -1.41 12.30
CA TRP A 29 -21.14 -1.19 13.70
C TRP A 29 -22.57 -0.65 13.83
N ASP A 30 -22.92 0.32 13.00
CA ASP A 30 -24.22 0.99 13.09
C ASP A 30 -25.35 0.02 12.71
N LEU A 31 -25.08 -0.85 11.72
CA LEU A 31 -25.97 -1.96 11.37
C LEU A 31 -26.11 -2.97 12.50
N PHE A 32 -24.98 -3.37 13.10
CA PHE A 32 -24.97 -4.29 14.24
C PHE A 32 -25.83 -3.76 15.38
N GLU A 33 -25.60 -2.52 15.80
CA GLU A 33 -26.35 -1.89 16.87
C GLU A 33 -27.84 -1.75 16.53
N PHE A 34 -28.17 -1.41 15.29
CA PHE A 34 -29.57 -1.30 14.84
C PHE A 34 -30.31 -2.63 14.92
N GLU A 35 -29.75 -3.72 14.36
CA GLU A 35 -30.38 -5.04 14.35
C GLU A 35 -30.40 -5.68 15.74
N MET A 36 -29.34 -5.53 16.54
CA MET A 36 -29.33 -6.01 17.93
C MET A 36 -30.40 -5.30 18.77
N ASN A 37 -30.53 -3.96 18.67
CA ASN A 37 -31.59 -3.23 19.36
C ASN A 37 -32.99 -3.67 18.90
N LYS A 38 -33.15 -3.94 17.60
CA LYS A 38 -34.43 -4.41 17.04
C LYS A 38 -34.78 -5.80 17.56
N LEU A 39 -33.82 -6.72 17.60
CA LEU A 39 -34.02 -8.06 18.15
C LEU A 39 -34.30 -8.01 19.65
N ASN A 40 -33.55 -7.20 20.41
CA ASN A 40 -33.74 -7.05 21.86
C ASN A 40 -35.13 -6.52 22.24
N ARG A 41 -35.76 -5.69 21.39
CA ARG A 41 -37.14 -5.24 21.60
C ARG A 41 -38.17 -6.37 21.44
N LYS A 42 -37.90 -7.33 20.56
CA LYS A 42 -38.80 -8.48 20.29
C LYS A 42 -38.49 -9.67 21.20
N GLY A 43 -37.25 -9.80 21.64
CA GLY A 43 -36.67 -11.03 22.15
C GLY A 43 -36.36 -12.01 21.01
N GLY A 44 -35.34 -12.84 21.20
CA GLY A 44 -34.98 -13.89 20.25
C GLY A 44 -33.53 -14.33 20.40
N LYS A 45 -33.09 -15.18 19.46
CA LYS A 45 -31.76 -15.77 19.51
C LYS A 45 -30.81 -15.13 18.49
N CYS A 46 -29.63 -14.74 18.95
CA CYS A 46 -28.55 -14.26 18.11
C CYS A 46 -27.38 -15.25 18.10
N PHE A 47 -26.88 -15.57 16.92
CA PHE A 47 -25.74 -16.47 16.75
C PHE A 47 -24.52 -15.72 16.23
N PHE A 48 -23.38 -15.87 16.91
CA PHE A 48 -22.09 -15.32 16.47
C PHE A 48 -21.17 -16.45 16.02
N MET A 49 -20.88 -16.49 14.73
CA MET A 49 -19.95 -17.43 14.12
C MET A 49 -18.65 -16.72 13.73
N GLY A 50 -17.50 -17.24 14.13
CA GLY A 50 -16.19 -16.68 13.76
C GLY A 50 -15.38 -16.19 14.96
N SER A 51 -14.31 -15.42 14.70
CA SER A 51 -13.32 -14.99 15.70
C SER A 51 -12.78 -16.14 16.57
N SER A 52 -12.16 -15.82 17.71
CA SER A 52 -11.66 -16.80 18.68
C SER A 52 -12.65 -17.01 19.83
N GLU A 53 -12.59 -18.17 20.48
CA GLU A 53 -13.41 -18.48 21.67
C GLU A 53 -13.32 -17.40 22.76
N LYS A 54 -12.11 -16.83 22.97
CA LYS A 54 -11.89 -15.74 23.92
C LYS A 54 -12.72 -14.50 23.60
N VAL A 55 -12.78 -14.11 22.31
CA VAL A 55 -13.55 -12.95 21.86
C VAL A 55 -15.04 -13.24 21.96
N LEU A 56 -15.49 -14.42 21.51
CA LEU A 56 -16.90 -14.82 21.59
C LEU A 56 -17.42 -14.87 23.03
N ALA A 57 -16.59 -15.34 23.98
CA ALA A 57 -16.93 -15.32 25.40
C ALA A 57 -17.13 -13.89 25.95
N LEU A 58 -16.31 -12.93 25.51
CA LEU A 58 -16.48 -11.52 25.88
C LEU A 58 -17.76 -10.93 25.26
N ILE A 59 -18.03 -11.23 23.99
CA ILE A 59 -19.27 -10.82 23.30
C ILE A 59 -20.49 -11.33 24.07
N LYS A 60 -20.50 -12.63 24.43
CA LYS A 60 -21.62 -13.23 25.15
C LYS A 60 -21.86 -12.56 26.51
N ARG A 61 -20.80 -12.28 27.28
CA ARG A 61 -20.92 -11.56 28.56
C ARG A 61 -21.44 -10.14 28.40
N ARG A 62 -20.93 -9.41 27.41
CA ARG A 62 -21.33 -8.03 27.17
C ARG A 62 -22.77 -7.95 26.64
N ALA A 63 -23.14 -8.82 25.69
CA ALA A 63 -24.49 -8.88 25.14
C ALA A 63 -25.56 -9.21 26.19
N ALA A 64 -25.24 -10.02 27.21
CA ALA A 64 -26.16 -10.27 28.31
C ALA A 64 -26.50 -9.00 29.13
N VAL A 65 -25.61 -8.00 29.13
CA VAL A 65 -25.83 -6.70 29.80
C VAL A 65 -26.45 -5.70 28.84
N ASP A 66 -25.88 -5.54 27.64
CA ASP A 66 -26.30 -4.53 26.67
C ASP A 66 -27.65 -4.89 26.01
N PHE A 67 -27.98 -6.19 25.90
CA PHE A 67 -29.18 -6.72 25.23
C PHE A 67 -29.82 -7.90 26.02
N PRO A 68 -30.47 -7.63 27.16
CA PRO A 68 -30.89 -8.67 28.11
C PRO A 68 -31.99 -9.62 27.60
N HIS A 69 -32.69 -9.28 26.52
CA HIS A 69 -33.74 -10.14 25.95
C HIS A 69 -33.24 -11.00 24.78
N ILE A 70 -31.93 -10.97 24.49
CA ILE A 70 -31.33 -11.78 23.43
C ILE A 70 -30.62 -12.99 24.04
N GLU A 71 -30.99 -14.18 23.58
CA GLU A 71 -30.22 -15.39 23.84
C GLU A 71 -29.03 -15.45 22.87
N VAL A 72 -27.80 -15.50 23.40
CA VAL A 72 -26.59 -15.52 22.59
C VAL A 72 -25.94 -16.90 22.55
N GLU A 73 -25.88 -17.44 21.33
CA GLU A 73 -25.12 -18.64 20.98
C GLU A 73 -23.92 -18.28 20.11
N THR A 74 -22.85 -19.08 20.19
CA THR A 74 -21.57 -18.74 19.56
C THR A 74 -20.86 -19.99 19.05
N TYR A 75 -20.16 -19.89 17.92
CA TYR A 75 -19.29 -20.94 17.41
C TYR A 75 -17.97 -20.36 16.89
N SER A 76 -16.86 -20.86 17.44
CA SER A 76 -15.50 -20.49 17.00
C SER A 76 -14.99 -21.56 16.02
N PRO A 77 -14.89 -21.27 14.72
CA PRO A 77 -14.26 -22.19 13.79
C PRO A 77 -12.74 -22.26 14.02
N PRO A 78 -12.06 -23.33 13.56
CA PRO A 78 -10.61 -23.45 13.67
C PRO A 78 -9.90 -22.35 12.87
N TYR A 79 -8.79 -21.84 13.38
CA TYR A 79 -8.04 -20.79 12.69
C TYR A 79 -7.18 -21.37 11.54
N LYS A 80 -7.77 -21.44 10.34
CA LYS A 80 -7.12 -21.96 9.12
C LYS A 80 -7.40 -21.05 7.91
N PRO A 81 -6.51 -20.99 6.90
CA PRO A 81 -6.77 -20.25 5.66
C PRO A 81 -8.06 -20.72 4.96
N GLU A 82 -8.22 -22.04 4.80
CA GLU A 82 -9.39 -22.69 4.23
C GLU A 82 -9.95 -23.72 5.21
N PHE A 83 -11.27 -23.91 5.17
CA PHE A 83 -11.95 -24.91 5.98
C PHE A 83 -12.07 -26.20 5.19
N SER A 84 -11.84 -27.34 5.85
CA SER A 84 -12.15 -28.63 5.24
C SER A 84 -13.66 -28.83 5.13
N GLU A 85 -14.09 -29.84 4.39
CA GLU A 85 -15.50 -30.21 4.28
C GLU A 85 -16.10 -30.56 5.66
N GLU A 86 -15.32 -31.19 6.54
CA GLU A 86 -15.74 -31.49 7.92
C GLU A 86 -15.90 -30.22 8.75
N ASP A 87 -14.95 -29.27 8.64
CA ASP A 87 -15.03 -27.97 9.32
C ASP A 87 -16.28 -27.21 8.86
N ASN A 88 -16.55 -27.15 7.55
CA ASN A 88 -17.73 -26.48 6.99
C ASN A 88 -19.03 -27.13 7.47
N ARG A 89 -19.10 -28.47 7.44
CA ARG A 89 -20.28 -29.21 7.90
C ARG A 89 -20.56 -28.95 9.37
N ALA A 90 -19.53 -28.96 10.22
CA ALA A 90 -19.68 -28.67 11.64
C ALA A 90 -20.21 -27.24 11.90
N ILE A 91 -19.72 -26.25 11.14
CA ILE A 91 -20.20 -24.86 11.23
C ILE A 91 -21.68 -24.79 10.82
N VAL A 92 -22.05 -25.37 9.68
CA VAL A 92 -23.43 -25.35 9.16
C VAL A 92 -24.38 -26.06 10.12
N GLU A 93 -23.99 -27.23 10.64
CA GLU A 93 -24.79 -27.96 11.63
C GLU A 93 -24.97 -27.16 12.92
N ALA A 94 -23.93 -26.49 13.43
CA ALA A 94 -24.03 -25.65 14.61
C ALA A 94 -25.02 -24.48 14.40
N ILE A 95 -24.94 -23.79 13.26
CA ILE A 95 -25.85 -22.68 12.94
C ILE A 95 -27.29 -23.19 12.80
N ASN A 96 -27.50 -24.27 12.06
CA ASN A 96 -28.83 -24.83 11.81
C ASN A 96 -29.47 -25.37 13.09
N LYS A 97 -28.68 -25.98 13.97
CA LYS A 97 -29.14 -26.46 15.28
C LYS A 97 -29.56 -25.29 16.19
N ALA A 98 -28.82 -24.18 16.15
CA ALA A 98 -29.16 -23.00 16.94
C ALA A 98 -30.47 -22.34 16.47
N ASN A 99 -30.76 -22.41 15.16
CA ASN A 99 -31.91 -21.77 14.51
C ASN A 99 -32.09 -20.29 14.93
N PRO A 100 -31.11 -19.42 14.62
CA PRO A 100 -31.12 -18.06 15.13
C PRO A 100 -32.11 -17.13 14.43
N ASP A 101 -32.58 -16.12 15.16
CA ASP A 101 -33.34 -14.96 14.64
C ASP A 101 -32.43 -13.85 14.09
N LEU A 102 -31.12 -13.95 14.32
CA LEU A 102 -30.09 -13.07 13.75
C LEU A 102 -28.74 -13.79 13.72
N LEU A 103 -28.10 -13.86 12.56
CA LEU A 103 -26.79 -14.50 12.38
C LEU A 103 -25.73 -13.44 12.05
N TRP A 104 -24.66 -13.42 12.85
CA TRP A 104 -23.46 -12.64 12.57
C TRP A 104 -22.27 -13.54 12.26
N ILE A 105 -21.58 -13.25 11.17
CA ILE A 105 -20.37 -13.93 10.75
C ILE A 105 -19.19 -12.97 10.87
N GLY A 106 -18.22 -13.31 11.70
CA GLY A 106 -17.04 -12.49 12.00
C GLY A 106 -15.74 -13.18 11.59
N MET A 107 -15.38 -13.11 10.31
CA MET A 107 -14.09 -13.60 9.81
C MET A 107 -13.40 -12.52 8.97
N THR A 108 -12.14 -12.73 8.60
CA THR A 108 -11.40 -11.79 7.74
C THR A 108 -12.05 -11.71 6.36
N ALA A 109 -12.40 -10.52 5.88
CA ALA A 109 -12.85 -10.34 4.50
C ALA A 109 -11.70 -10.68 3.51
N PRO A 110 -11.97 -11.37 2.38
CA PRO A 110 -13.27 -11.73 1.82
C PRO A 110 -13.81 -13.12 2.24
N LYS A 111 -13.18 -13.78 3.24
CA LYS A 111 -13.52 -15.16 3.64
C LYS A 111 -14.96 -15.28 4.13
N GLN A 112 -15.42 -14.32 4.95
CA GLN A 112 -16.78 -14.31 5.49
C GLN A 112 -17.85 -14.22 4.40
N GLU A 113 -17.67 -13.37 3.39
CA GLU A 113 -18.65 -13.18 2.32
C GLU A 113 -18.66 -14.39 1.38
N LYS A 114 -17.48 -14.92 1.02
CA LYS A 114 -17.36 -16.11 0.18
C LYS A 114 -17.99 -17.32 0.86
N TRP A 115 -17.67 -17.55 2.14
CA TRP A 115 -18.20 -18.68 2.89
C TRP A 115 -19.72 -18.61 3.01
N ALA A 116 -20.25 -17.44 3.39
CA ALA A 116 -21.69 -17.24 3.53
C ALA A 116 -22.43 -17.44 2.20
N TYR A 117 -21.84 -17.02 1.08
CA TYR A 117 -22.41 -17.22 -0.25
C TYR A 117 -22.36 -18.70 -0.68
N THR A 118 -21.22 -19.37 -0.52
CA THR A 118 -21.04 -20.77 -0.92
C THR A 118 -22.01 -21.70 -0.20
N HIS A 119 -22.18 -21.52 1.11
CA HIS A 119 -23.02 -22.41 1.93
C HIS A 119 -24.45 -21.85 2.17
N TRP A 120 -24.85 -20.79 1.46
CA TRP A 120 -26.13 -20.12 1.69
C TRP A 120 -27.33 -21.07 1.63
N ASN A 121 -27.32 -22.01 0.67
CA ASN A 121 -28.41 -22.97 0.47
C ASN A 121 -28.43 -24.09 1.54
N GLU A 122 -27.34 -24.26 2.29
CA GLU A 122 -27.24 -25.24 3.37
C GLU A 122 -27.69 -24.66 4.72
N LEU A 123 -27.68 -23.33 4.85
CA LEU A 123 -28.14 -22.60 6.03
C LEU A 123 -29.67 -22.56 6.06
N LYS A 124 -30.27 -23.33 6.98
CA LYS A 124 -31.71 -23.39 7.24
C LYS A 124 -32.14 -22.27 8.20
N ILE A 125 -31.75 -21.04 7.87
CA ILE A 125 -32.03 -19.86 8.69
C ILE A 125 -33.15 -19.02 8.04
N HIS A 126 -34.01 -18.44 8.88
CA HIS A 126 -35.10 -17.55 8.45
C HIS A 126 -34.89 -16.11 8.94
N CYS A 127 -33.62 -15.72 9.08
CA CYS A 127 -33.21 -14.46 9.68
C CYS A 127 -32.28 -13.64 8.79
N HIS A 128 -31.97 -12.42 9.25
CA HIS A 128 -30.92 -11.62 8.64
C HIS A 128 -29.55 -12.24 8.96
N CYS A 129 -28.71 -12.39 7.94
CA CYS A 129 -27.31 -12.79 8.08
C CYS A 129 -26.41 -11.61 7.70
N GLY A 130 -25.53 -11.20 8.61
CA GLY A 130 -24.58 -10.12 8.37
C GLY A 130 -23.13 -10.56 8.56
N THR A 131 -22.27 -10.13 7.65
CA THR A 131 -20.82 -10.39 7.69
C THR A 131 -20.10 -9.16 8.24
N ILE A 132 -19.73 -9.18 9.51
CA ILE A 132 -19.22 -8.01 10.26
C ILE A 132 -17.95 -8.33 11.07
N GLY A 133 -16.92 -8.85 10.40
CA GLY A 133 -15.60 -9.19 10.98
C GLY A 133 -15.11 -8.30 12.12
N ALA A 134 -14.67 -7.09 11.81
CA ALA A 134 -14.03 -6.21 12.80
C ALA A 134 -14.97 -5.73 13.93
N VAL A 135 -16.29 -5.85 13.76
CA VAL A 135 -17.26 -5.45 14.79
C VAL A 135 -17.16 -6.34 16.02
N PHE A 136 -16.78 -7.61 15.86
CA PHE A 136 -16.64 -8.56 16.97
C PHE A 136 -15.60 -8.05 17.97
N ASP A 137 -14.44 -7.59 17.48
CA ASP A 137 -13.36 -7.07 18.32
C ASP A 137 -13.71 -5.72 18.98
N PHE A 138 -14.40 -4.83 18.25
CA PHE A 138 -14.88 -3.58 18.83
C PHE A 138 -15.91 -3.82 19.94
N TYR A 139 -16.81 -4.78 19.71
CA TYR A 139 -17.87 -5.07 20.67
C TYR A 139 -17.33 -5.85 21.87
N ALA A 140 -16.42 -6.80 21.67
CA ALA A 140 -15.70 -7.47 22.76
C ALA A 140 -14.82 -6.51 23.58
N GLY A 141 -14.50 -5.32 23.04
CA GLY A 141 -13.64 -4.33 23.69
C GLY A 141 -12.15 -4.67 23.62
N THR A 142 -11.77 -5.64 22.78
CA THR A 142 -10.37 -6.01 22.52
C THR A 142 -9.66 -4.95 21.69
N VAL A 143 -10.40 -4.23 20.83
CA VAL A 143 -9.88 -3.12 20.02
C VAL A 143 -10.70 -1.84 20.24
N LYS A 144 -10.02 -0.70 20.37
CA LYS A 144 -10.67 0.62 20.51
C LYS A 144 -11.03 1.22 19.15
N ARG A 145 -12.31 1.52 18.92
CA ARG A 145 -12.79 2.26 17.75
C ARG A 145 -12.24 3.70 17.73
N ALA A 146 -12.14 4.29 16.54
CA ALA A 146 -11.70 5.67 16.38
C ALA A 146 -12.67 6.67 17.06
N PRO A 147 -12.19 7.76 17.68
CA PRO A 147 -13.05 8.79 18.25
C PRO A 147 -13.99 9.42 17.21
N ALA A 148 -15.16 9.90 17.64
CA ALA A 148 -16.22 10.42 16.77
C ALA A 148 -15.75 11.50 15.78
N TRP A 149 -14.76 12.32 16.15
CA TRP A 149 -14.16 13.30 15.25
C TRP A 149 -13.57 12.63 13.99
N TRP A 150 -12.75 11.60 14.17
CA TRP A 150 -12.15 10.85 13.06
C TRP A 150 -13.20 10.16 12.19
N GLN A 151 -14.26 9.62 12.80
CA GLN A 151 -15.37 8.99 12.06
C GLN A 151 -16.12 10.00 11.19
N ARG A 152 -16.48 11.17 11.76
CA ARG A 152 -17.21 12.24 11.05
C ARG A 152 -16.42 12.78 9.86
N HIS A 153 -15.09 12.84 9.97
CA HIS A 153 -14.23 13.29 8.88
C HIS A 153 -13.84 12.17 7.90
N SER A 154 -14.38 10.94 8.04
CA SER A 154 -14.00 9.77 7.23
C SER A 154 -12.50 9.45 7.30
N LEU A 155 -11.86 9.77 8.43
CA LEU A 155 -10.43 9.55 8.72
C LEU A 155 -10.22 8.35 9.67
N GLU A 156 -11.22 7.49 9.83
CA GLU A 156 -11.12 6.25 10.62
C GLU A 156 -9.92 5.39 10.19
N TRP A 157 -9.60 5.37 8.89
CA TRP A 157 -8.43 4.71 8.34
C TRP A 157 -7.11 5.32 8.85
N CYS A 158 -7.04 6.66 8.96
CA CYS A 158 -5.84 7.35 9.44
C CYS A 158 -5.65 7.13 10.95
N TYR A 159 -6.73 7.15 11.72
CA TYR A 159 -6.68 6.77 13.14
C TYR A 159 -6.19 5.33 13.33
N ARG A 160 -6.66 4.38 12.50
CA ARG A 160 -6.17 2.99 12.52
C ARG A 160 -4.71 2.88 12.10
N LEU A 161 -4.26 3.59 11.06
CA LEU A 161 -2.84 3.64 10.68
C LEU A 161 -1.94 4.16 11.81
N LEU A 162 -2.41 5.16 12.56
CA LEU A 162 -1.67 5.71 13.70
C LEU A 162 -1.66 4.79 14.93
N LYS A 163 -2.65 3.91 15.09
CA LYS A 163 -2.81 3.03 16.25
C LYS A 163 -2.31 1.60 16.03
N GLU A 164 -2.50 1.07 14.82
CA GLU A 164 -2.19 -0.29 14.39
C GLU A 164 -1.66 -0.25 12.95
N PRO A 165 -0.38 0.14 12.75
CA PRO A 165 0.21 0.23 11.41
C PRO A 165 0.26 -1.12 10.67
N ALA A 166 0.15 -2.23 11.41
CA ALA A 166 0.22 -3.62 10.98
C ALA A 166 -0.99 -4.12 10.14
N GLY A 167 -2.22 -3.72 10.50
CA GLY A 167 -3.44 -4.38 9.99
C GLY A 167 -4.01 -3.84 8.67
N CYS A 168 -3.43 -2.78 8.10
CA CYS A 168 -4.03 -2.01 7.00
C CYS A 168 -3.54 -2.37 5.59
N GLY A 169 -2.73 -3.44 5.43
CA GLY A 169 -2.03 -3.77 4.18
C GLY A 169 -2.89 -3.94 2.91
N ASN A 170 -4.21 -4.12 3.04
CA ASN A 170 -5.13 -4.35 1.93
C ASN A 170 -6.24 -3.29 1.74
N VAL A 171 -6.31 -2.23 2.56
CA VAL A 171 -7.44 -1.25 2.51
C VAL A 171 -6.99 0.19 2.20
N THR A 172 -5.70 0.44 2.02
CA THR A 172 -5.14 1.79 2.03
C THR A 172 -5.30 2.59 0.73
N LEU A 173 -5.27 1.97 -0.45
CA LEU A 173 -5.21 2.75 -1.71
C LEU A 173 -6.54 3.42 -2.10
N SER A 174 -7.69 2.75 -1.91
CA SER A 174 -8.99 3.28 -2.33
C SER A 174 -9.55 4.33 -1.37
N ALA A 175 -9.22 4.23 -0.08
CA ALA A 175 -9.68 5.16 0.95
C ALA A 175 -8.97 6.51 0.85
N ILE A 176 -7.64 6.52 0.69
CA ILE A 176 -6.80 7.74 0.66
C ILE A 176 -7.18 8.65 -0.52
N CYS A 177 -7.34 8.10 -1.73
CA CYS A 177 -7.67 8.88 -2.94
C CYS A 177 -9.07 9.53 -2.90
N CYS A 178 -10.06 8.93 -2.21
CA CYS A 178 -11.44 9.44 -2.18
C CYS A 178 -11.71 10.47 -1.06
N SER A 179 -10.91 10.48 0.01
CA SER A 179 -11.02 11.52 1.07
C SER A 179 -10.54 12.89 0.60
N CYS A 180 -9.55 12.95 -0.31
CA CYS A 180 -8.89 14.19 -0.70
C CYS A 180 -9.61 15.02 -1.78
N GLY A 181 -10.82 14.66 -2.22
CA GLY A 181 -11.60 15.52 -3.13
C GLY A 181 -10.85 15.87 -4.42
N ILE A 182 -10.24 14.87 -5.06
CA ILE A 182 -9.46 15.04 -6.29
C ILE A 182 -10.39 15.50 -7.44
N TYR A 183 -10.50 16.82 -7.61
CA TYR A 183 -11.17 17.44 -8.75
C TYR A 183 -10.20 17.45 -9.94
N VAL A 184 -10.21 16.40 -10.76
CA VAL A 184 -9.42 16.33 -12.01
C VAL A 184 -10.35 16.49 -13.21
N ARG A 185 -10.19 17.62 -13.91
CA ARG A 185 -11.14 18.16 -14.90
C ARG A 185 -11.00 17.54 -16.32
N SER A 186 -10.00 16.71 -16.60
CA SER A 186 -9.73 16.22 -17.97
C SER A 186 -10.18 14.77 -18.21
N SER A 187 -10.81 14.49 -19.35
CA SER A 187 -11.42 13.20 -19.71
C SER A 187 -10.42 12.12 -20.13
N LEU A 188 -9.21 12.51 -20.55
CA LEU A 188 -8.15 11.60 -20.99
C LEU A 188 -7.47 10.91 -19.80
N MET A 189 -7.26 11.64 -18.70
CA MET A 189 -6.64 11.13 -17.47
C MET A 189 -7.57 10.15 -16.73
N LYS A 190 -8.88 10.25 -16.96
CA LYS A 190 -9.91 9.32 -16.43
C LYS A 190 -9.77 7.91 -17.00
N ARG A 191 -9.34 7.77 -18.26
CA ARG A 191 -9.18 6.46 -18.92
C ARG A 191 -7.88 5.76 -18.51
N ILE A 192 -6.82 6.54 -18.25
CA ILE A 192 -5.51 6.02 -17.82
C ILE A 192 -5.58 5.51 -16.37
N LEU A 193 -6.25 6.24 -15.46
CA LEU A 193 -6.42 5.79 -14.07
C LEU A 193 -7.31 4.54 -13.93
N LEU A 194 -8.28 4.35 -14.83
CA LEU A 194 -9.12 3.14 -14.89
C LEU A 194 -8.34 1.91 -15.41
N LEU A 195 -7.37 2.10 -16.30
CA LEU A 195 -6.48 1.04 -16.78
C LEU A 195 -5.50 0.57 -15.69
N VAL A 196 -4.96 1.50 -14.91
CA VAL A 196 -4.09 1.17 -13.75
C VAL A 196 -4.87 0.43 -12.64
N PHE A 197 -6.17 0.71 -12.50
CA PHE A 197 -7.04 0.07 -11.51
C PHE A 197 -7.42 -1.39 -11.86
N TRP A 198 -7.33 -1.78 -13.14
CA TRP A 198 -7.67 -3.14 -13.60
C TRP A 198 -6.50 -4.13 -13.56
N CYS A 199 -5.26 -3.67 -13.32
CA CYS A 199 -4.07 -4.53 -13.29
C CYS A 199 -3.65 -5.01 -11.90
N SER A 200 -4.45 -4.80 -10.85
CA SER A 200 -4.09 -5.22 -9.48
C SER A 200 -5.05 -6.29 -8.94
N ALA A 201 -4.75 -7.55 -9.26
CA ALA A 201 -5.36 -8.69 -8.59
C ALA A 201 -4.36 -9.84 -8.40
N SER A 202 -4.03 -10.09 -7.13
CA SER A 202 -3.60 -11.35 -6.49
C SER A 202 -2.13 -11.83 -6.52
N LEU A 203 -1.66 -12.17 -5.30
CA LEU A 203 -0.61 -13.12 -4.87
C LEU A 203 0.85 -12.64 -4.64
N TRP A 204 1.58 -13.42 -3.84
CA TRP A 204 2.45 -13.09 -2.68
C TRP A 204 3.98 -13.10 -2.90
N ALA A 205 4.69 -12.22 -2.14
CA ALA A 205 6.12 -12.17 -1.69
C ALA A 205 7.18 -11.27 -2.43
N ASP A 206 8.50 -11.45 -2.26
CA ASP A 206 9.47 -10.33 -2.23
C ASP A 206 10.11 -9.84 -3.57
N ALA A 207 10.71 -8.62 -3.54
CA ALA A 207 11.61 -7.85 -4.41
C ALA A 207 11.59 -6.29 -4.18
N GLN A 208 12.54 -5.72 -3.42
CA GLN A 208 12.81 -4.27 -3.36
C GLN A 208 14.18 -3.93 -3.96
N ALA A 209 14.25 -3.05 -4.98
CA ALA A 209 15.53 -2.40 -5.36
C ALA A 209 15.41 -1.02 -6.01
N LEU A 210 14.22 -0.42 -6.08
CA LEU A 210 14.09 0.96 -6.56
C LEU A 210 13.86 1.91 -5.40
N LEU A 211 14.71 2.93 -5.34
CA LEU A 211 14.87 3.81 -4.18
C LEU A 211 14.56 5.26 -4.54
N GLY A 212 14.63 5.60 -5.83
CA GLY A 212 14.42 6.94 -6.34
C GLY A 212 13.02 7.15 -6.91
N THR A 213 12.15 7.78 -6.14
CA THR A 213 10.95 8.43 -6.68
C THR A 213 11.21 9.89 -7.06
N THR A 214 12.33 10.46 -6.59
CA THR A 214 12.74 11.85 -6.83
C THR A 214 14.26 11.96 -6.92
N GLY A 215 14.79 12.40 -8.06
CA GLY A 215 16.22 12.51 -8.33
C GLY A 215 16.71 11.33 -9.16
N LEU A 216 17.87 10.76 -8.80
CA LEU A 216 18.41 9.57 -9.44
C LEU A 216 17.59 8.31 -9.11
N LEU A 217 17.74 7.24 -9.89
CA LEU A 217 16.85 6.07 -9.84
C LEU A 217 17.19 5.08 -8.70
N HIS A 218 18.49 4.82 -8.44
CA HIS A 218 18.91 3.91 -7.36
C HIS A 218 19.72 4.59 -6.25
N ALA A 219 20.53 5.60 -6.58
CA ALA A 219 21.31 6.33 -5.58
C ALA A 219 20.45 7.33 -4.81
N PRO A 220 20.52 7.37 -3.47
CA PRO A 220 19.86 8.41 -2.70
C PRO A 220 20.35 9.79 -3.07
N THR A 221 19.40 10.68 -3.31
CA THR A 221 19.65 12.11 -3.42
C THR A 221 19.05 12.82 -2.22
N ALA A 222 19.46 14.07 -2.00
CA ALA A 222 18.72 14.97 -1.12
C ALA A 222 17.58 15.68 -1.85
N ASP A 223 17.33 15.43 -3.14
CA ASP A 223 16.32 16.15 -3.92
C ASP A 223 14.93 15.73 -3.52
N MET A 224 14.05 16.70 -3.32
CA MET A 224 12.64 16.42 -3.04
C MET A 224 11.77 17.30 -3.89
N GLN A 225 10.59 16.80 -4.21
CA GLN A 225 9.65 17.56 -5.01
C GLN A 225 9.18 18.80 -4.26
N ARG A 226 8.51 19.68 -4.99
CA ARG A 226 7.74 20.76 -4.41
C ARG A 226 6.63 20.19 -3.51
N ASP A 227 6.24 20.97 -2.50
CA ASP A 227 5.04 20.69 -1.71
C ASP A 227 3.80 20.45 -2.58
N LYS A 228 2.88 19.63 -2.07
CA LYS A 228 1.65 19.24 -2.76
C LYS A 228 1.89 18.53 -4.11
N THR A 229 3.04 17.88 -4.26
CA THR A 229 3.32 17.06 -5.46
C THR A 229 2.92 15.62 -5.21
N PHE A 230 2.19 15.06 -6.17
CA PHE A 230 1.80 13.66 -6.22
C PHE A 230 2.45 13.04 -7.47
N LEU A 231 3.30 12.05 -7.26
CA LEU A 231 3.91 11.26 -8.32
C LEU A 231 3.28 9.88 -8.35
N PHE A 232 3.08 9.34 -9.55
CA PHE A 232 2.79 7.93 -9.74
C PHE A 232 3.46 7.46 -11.02
N GLY A 233 3.86 6.21 -11.08
CA GLY A 233 4.58 5.70 -12.23
C GLY A 233 4.75 4.20 -12.19
N GLY A 234 5.41 3.68 -13.21
CA GLY A 234 5.83 2.30 -13.25
C GLY A 234 6.99 2.09 -14.20
N ASN A 235 7.87 1.16 -13.83
CA ASN A 235 9.09 0.87 -14.55
C ASN A 235 9.24 -0.63 -14.80
N TYR A 236 9.74 -0.95 -15.99
CA TYR A 236 10.40 -2.19 -16.24
C TYR A 236 11.77 -2.19 -15.53
N LEU A 237 12.07 -3.28 -14.85
CA LEU A 237 13.30 -3.45 -14.10
C LEU A 237 13.99 -4.74 -14.50
N ASN A 238 15.26 -4.61 -14.86
CA ASN A 238 16.12 -5.77 -14.94
C ASN A 238 16.37 -6.35 -13.54
N THR A 239 16.53 -7.67 -13.43
CA THR A 239 16.75 -8.38 -12.17
C THR A 239 18.21 -8.38 -11.71
N HIS A 240 19.15 -7.98 -12.57
CA HIS A 240 20.57 -7.97 -12.21
C HIS A 240 20.93 -6.98 -11.07
N PRO A 241 20.38 -5.76 -10.99
CA PRO A 241 20.50 -4.89 -9.81
C PRO A 241 19.87 -5.51 -8.53
N LEU A 242 18.86 -6.37 -8.71
CA LEU A 242 18.11 -7.06 -7.63
C LEU A 242 18.79 -8.37 -7.15
N SER A 243 19.89 -8.77 -7.78
CA SER A 243 20.45 -10.14 -7.76
C SER A 243 21.08 -10.64 -6.45
N THR A 244 20.98 -9.91 -5.34
CA THR A 244 21.44 -10.44 -4.04
C THR A 244 20.47 -11.44 -3.42
N HIS A 245 19.18 -11.37 -3.74
CA HIS A 245 18.14 -12.27 -3.19
C HIS A 245 17.52 -13.19 -4.27
N PHE A 246 17.29 -12.65 -5.47
CA PHE A 246 16.80 -13.40 -6.64
C PHE A 246 17.96 -14.02 -7.41
N ARG A 247 18.76 -14.86 -6.75
CA ARG A 247 19.85 -15.63 -7.38
C ARG A 247 19.37 -16.80 -8.23
N SER A 248 18.08 -16.89 -8.55
CA SER A 248 17.60 -17.95 -9.44
C SER A 248 17.68 -17.47 -10.89
N ARG A 249 18.14 -18.35 -11.78
CA ARG A 249 18.00 -18.20 -13.25
C ARG A 249 16.53 -18.24 -13.71
N GLU A 250 15.59 -18.08 -12.78
CA GLU A 250 14.16 -18.40 -12.91
C GLU A 250 13.28 -17.15 -12.74
N VAL A 251 13.92 -15.98 -12.59
CA VAL A 251 13.27 -14.66 -12.55
C VAL A 251 13.93 -13.75 -13.58
N GLY A 252 13.34 -13.67 -14.77
CA GLY A 252 13.90 -12.92 -15.89
C GLY A 252 13.80 -11.40 -15.75
N TYR A 253 12.65 -10.88 -15.29
CA TYR A 253 12.40 -9.44 -15.20
C TYR A 253 11.33 -9.11 -14.16
N THR A 254 11.34 -7.86 -13.70
CA THR A 254 10.34 -7.36 -12.75
C THR A 254 9.71 -6.08 -13.27
N PHE A 255 8.50 -5.78 -12.85
CA PHE A 255 7.83 -4.52 -13.14
C PHE A 255 7.47 -3.86 -11.82
N ASN A 256 7.83 -2.60 -11.61
CA ASN A 256 7.37 -1.89 -10.44
C ASN A 256 6.32 -0.84 -10.79
N TYR A 257 5.49 -0.52 -9.82
CA TYR A 257 4.65 0.66 -9.84
C TYR A 257 4.74 1.35 -8.48
N TYR A 258 4.59 2.65 -8.46
CA TYR A 258 4.78 3.41 -7.24
C TYR A 258 3.91 4.64 -7.18
N ILE A 259 3.72 5.11 -5.96
CA ILE A 259 3.10 6.37 -5.62
C ILE A 259 4.03 7.09 -4.66
N ASN A 260 4.25 8.38 -4.89
CA ASN A 260 5.00 9.23 -4.00
C ASN A 260 4.24 10.52 -3.76
N ILE A 261 4.20 10.95 -2.50
CA ILE A 261 3.48 12.14 -2.07
C ILE A 261 4.42 13.02 -1.27
N THR A 262 4.64 14.22 -1.79
CA THR A 262 5.36 15.28 -1.08
C THR A 262 4.33 16.22 -0.47
N MET A 263 3.83 15.87 0.72
CA MET A 263 2.78 16.64 1.40
C MET A 263 3.29 18.01 1.84
N PHE A 264 4.51 18.05 2.36
CA PHE A 264 5.19 19.25 2.82
C PHE A 264 6.53 19.37 2.10
N PRO A 265 7.10 20.58 1.96
CA PRO A 265 8.39 20.76 1.30
C PRO A 265 9.57 20.12 2.05
N TRP A 266 9.32 19.51 3.21
CA TRP A 266 10.30 18.83 4.05
C TRP A 266 9.96 17.35 4.29
N LEU A 267 8.82 16.84 3.82
CA LEU A 267 8.41 15.44 4.02
C LEU A 267 7.86 14.85 2.73
N GLU A 268 8.47 13.73 2.35
CA GLU A 268 8.07 12.92 1.20
C GLU A 268 7.89 11.47 1.66
N VAL A 269 6.78 10.87 1.23
CA VAL A 269 6.45 9.48 1.54
C VAL A 269 6.17 8.75 0.24
N SER A 270 6.79 7.58 0.08
CA SER A 270 6.64 6.73 -1.09
C SER A 270 6.11 5.36 -0.70
N TYR A 271 5.30 4.81 -1.59
CA TYR A 271 4.94 3.41 -1.62
C TYR A 271 5.34 2.86 -2.98
N ILE A 272 6.20 1.84 -2.97
CA ILE A 272 6.68 1.17 -4.18
C ILE A 272 6.23 -0.26 -4.11
N CYS A 273 5.83 -0.78 -5.26
CA CYS A 273 5.43 -2.14 -5.39
C CYS A 273 6.11 -2.80 -6.58
N THR A 274 6.81 -3.90 -6.37
CA THR A 274 7.52 -4.65 -7.42
C THR A 274 6.79 -5.97 -7.68
N LEU A 275 6.44 -6.19 -8.94
CA LEU A 275 5.87 -7.42 -9.46
C LEU A 275 6.98 -8.29 -10.05
N VAL A 276 7.00 -9.55 -9.64
CA VAL A 276 7.98 -10.54 -10.08
C VAL A 276 7.35 -11.48 -11.09
N HIS A 277 8.02 -11.64 -12.24
CA HIS A 277 7.63 -12.61 -13.26
C HIS A 277 8.19 -14.00 -12.89
N ALA A 278 7.32 -15.01 -12.85
CA ALA A 278 7.73 -16.40 -12.63
C ALA A 278 8.03 -17.07 -13.96
N ASP A 279 9.29 -17.40 -14.23
CA ASP A 279 9.66 -18.09 -15.47
C ASP A 279 9.24 -19.57 -15.43
N HIS A 280 9.03 -20.16 -16.61
CA HIS A 280 8.71 -21.58 -16.74
C HIS A 280 9.86 -22.45 -16.20
N GLY A 281 9.51 -23.46 -15.41
CA GLY A 281 10.49 -24.35 -14.79
C GLY A 281 11.13 -23.79 -13.52
N SER A 282 10.58 -22.71 -12.93
CA SER A 282 11.06 -22.21 -11.64
C SER A 282 10.86 -23.25 -10.54
N ALA A 283 11.90 -23.53 -9.76
CA ALA A 283 11.84 -24.34 -8.55
C ALA A 283 11.31 -23.54 -7.33
N TYR A 284 11.29 -22.21 -7.43
CA TYR A 284 10.75 -21.31 -6.40
C TYR A 284 9.24 -21.08 -6.54
N PHE A 285 8.73 -20.94 -7.76
CA PHE A 285 7.31 -20.69 -8.00
C PHE A 285 6.56 -21.97 -8.41
N PRO A 286 5.32 -22.20 -7.91
CA PRO A 286 4.52 -23.35 -8.31
C PRO A 286 4.14 -23.27 -9.79
N GLU A 287 3.97 -24.42 -10.46
CA GLU A 287 3.76 -24.48 -11.91
C GLU A 287 2.59 -23.63 -12.42
N GLN A 288 1.55 -23.47 -11.60
CA GLN A 288 0.35 -22.68 -11.87
C GLN A 288 0.65 -21.17 -12.06
N SER A 289 1.78 -20.73 -11.51
CA SER A 289 2.28 -19.35 -11.54
C SER A 289 3.21 -19.06 -12.71
N TRP A 290 3.73 -20.09 -13.38
CA TRP A 290 4.68 -19.89 -14.47
C TRP A 290 4.06 -19.10 -15.63
N GLY A 291 4.86 -18.21 -16.22
CA GLY A 291 4.46 -17.31 -17.31
C GLY A 291 3.57 -16.15 -16.85
N LYS A 292 3.46 -15.90 -15.55
CA LYS A 292 2.65 -14.82 -14.98
C LYS A 292 3.46 -13.98 -14.00
N PHE A 293 3.04 -12.73 -13.82
CA PHE A 293 3.41 -11.94 -12.65
C PHE A 293 2.55 -12.42 -11.48
N THR A 294 3.18 -13.03 -10.49
CA THR A 294 2.45 -13.76 -9.42
C THR A 294 2.82 -13.31 -8.03
N ASN A 295 3.87 -12.51 -7.95
CA ASN A 295 4.53 -12.19 -6.72
C ASN A 295 4.71 -10.67 -6.63
N GLN A 296 4.39 -10.09 -5.47
CA GLN A 296 4.24 -8.65 -5.26
C GLN A 296 4.91 -8.22 -3.94
N ASP A 297 6.00 -7.47 -4.06
CA ASP A 297 6.70 -6.89 -2.91
C ASP A 297 6.38 -5.42 -2.74
N ARG A 298 6.37 -4.98 -1.49
CA ARG A 298 5.92 -3.65 -1.10
C ARG A 298 7.01 -3.01 -0.25
N ALA A 299 7.42 -1.82 -0.64
CA ALA A 299 8.35 -1.00 0.10
C ALA A 299 7.68 0.31 0.51
N PHE A 300 7.87 0.70 1.76
CA PHE A 300 7.52 2.04 2.22
C PHE A 300 8.80 2.84 2.45
N SER A 301 8.86 4.03 1.87
CA SER A 301 9.97 4.96 2.06
C SER A 301 9.48 6.27 2.63
N ALA A 302 10.25 6.84 3.55
CA ALA A 302 10.03 8.18 4.07
C ALA A 302 11.33 8.98 4.00
N ARG A 303 11.22 10.23 3.52
CA ARG A 303 12.35 11.14 3.36
C ARG A 303 12.03 12.46 4.06
N LEU A 304 12.92 12.85 4.96
CA LEU A 304 12.81 14.06 5.77
C LEU A 304 13.94 15.02 5.41
N ARG A 305 13.58 16.21 4.91
CA ARG A 305 14.54 17.30 4.69
C ARG A 305 14.93 17.89 6.04
N LEU A 306 16.18 17.70 6.42
CA LEU A 306 16.76 18.31 7.62
C LEU A 306 17.25 19.72 7.33
N TRP A 307 17.74 19.95 6.11
CA TRP A 307 18.29 21.23 5.70
C TRP A 307 17.96 21.52 4.25
N LYS A 308 17.40 22.69 3.96
CA LYS A 308 17.14 23.12 2.59
C LYS A 308 18.40 23.77 2.02
N GLU A 309 18.70 23.49 0.75
CA GLU A 309 19.80 24.15 0.06
C GLU A 309 19.69 25.66 0.15
N GLY A 310 20.82 26.33 0.42
CA GLY A 310 20.87 27.79 0.49
C GLY A 310 20.22 28.39 1.74
N TRP A 311 19.70 27.60 2.69
CA TRP A 311 18.91 28.12 3.82
C TRP A 311 19.70 29.07 4.73
N TRP A 312 20.99 28.77 4.98
CA TRP A 312 21.85 29.66 5.78
C TRP A 312 22.76 30.53 4.91
N LYS A 313 23.44 29.93 3.93
CA LYS A 313 24.27 30.62 2.94
C LYS A 313 24.08 29.95 1.59
N GLU A 314 24.25 30.68 0.49
CA GLU A 314 24.03 30.18 -0.87
C GLU A 314 24.81 28.89 -1.18
N TRP A 315 26.01 28.72 -0.62
CA TRP A 315 26.83 27.52 -0.82
C TRP A 315 26.38 26.29 -0.02
N THR A 316 25.52 26.45 1.00
CA THR A 316 25.08 25.32 1.83
C THR A 316 24.26 24.32 1.03
N PRO A 317 24.51 23.00 1.18
CA PRO A 317 23.81 21.97 0.44
C PRO A 317 22.44 21.65 1.05
N GLN A 318 21.62 20.89 0.33
CA GLN A 318 20.43 20.23 0.87
C GLN A 318 20.84 18.97 1.63
N ILE A 319 20.17 18.70 2.76
CA ILE A 319 20.40 17.47 3.55
C ILE A 319 19.06 16.78 3.79
N VAL A 320 19.00 15.49 3.47
CA VAL A 320 17.84 14.63 3.66
C VAL A 320 18.24 13.37 4.42
N LEU A 321 17.43 13.02 5.42
CA LEU A 321 17.46 11.70 6.04
C LEU A 321 16.36 10.86 5.40
N GLY A 322 16.73 9.70 4.86
CA GLY A 322 15.79 8.74 4.29
C GLY A 322 15.79 7.42 5.04
N LEU A 323 14.63 6.78 5.04
CA LEU A 323 14.38 5.50 5.69
C LEU A 323 13.45 4.67 4.81
N ASP A 324 13.84 3.42 4.60
CA ASP A 324 13.05 2.42 3.89
C ASP A 324 12.63 1.33 4.88
N ASP A 325 11.38 0.87 4.74
CA ASP A 325 10.68 -0.05 5.63
C ASP A 325 10.92 0.22 7.12
N PRO A 326 10.33 1.30 7.65
CA PRO A 326 10.42 1.62 9.08
C PRO A 326 9.90 0.50 10.00
N THR A 327 9.19 -0.49 9.45
CA THR A 327 8.46 -1.50 10.20
C THR A 327 8.69 -2.92 9.63
N SER A 328 8.96 -3.88 10.51
CA SER A 328 9.10 -5.31 10.16
C SER A 328 7.78 -6.03 10.02
N HIS A 329 7.71 -7.01 9.12
CA HIS A 329 6.57 -7.91 9.01
C HIS A 329 7.03 -9.37 9.22
N ALA A 330 6.12 -10.24 9.67
CA ALA A 330 6.41 -11.67 9.78
C ALA A 330 6.68 -12.30 8.39
N ASP A 331 7.72 -13.15 8.30
CA ASP A 331 8.22 -13.83 7.09
C ASP A 331 7.16 -14.66 6.35
N HIS A 332 6.04 -14.98 7.01
CA HIS A 332 4.96 -15.81 6.47
C HIS A 332 3.67 -15.01 6.18
N GLY A 333 3.79 -13.71 5.89
CA GLY A 333 2.70 -12.90 5.33
C GLY A 333 1.49 -12.71 6.24
N GLY A 334 1.72 -12.52 7.53
CA GLY A 334 0.68 -12.31 8.54
C GLY A 334 0.30 -10.85 8.82
N GLY A 335 0.97 -9.87 8.22
CA GLY A 335 0.72 -8.44 8.47
C GLY A 335 1.10 -7.93 9.87
N GLU A 336 1.47 -8.81 10.81
CA GLU A 336 1.89 -8.42 12.16
C GLU A 336 3.26 -7.72 12.18
N LEU A 337 3.36 -6.62 12.94
CA LEU A 337 4.62 -5.95 13.25
C LEU A 337 5.32 -6.69 14.39
N VAL A 338 6.35 -7.48 14.08
CA VAL A 338 7.07 -8.28 15.09
C VAL A 338 8.30 -7.53 15.56
N SER A 339 8.27 -6.97 16.77
CA SER A 339 9.37 -6.15 17.34
C SER A 339 10.53 -7.01 17.83
N GLY A 340 11.71 -6.80 17.26
CA GLY A 340 12.94 -7.51 17.62
C GLY A 340 13.52 -8.35 16.49
N ASN A 341 14.75 -8.81 16.69
CA ASN A 341 15.49 -9.64 15.73
C ASN A 341 15.10 -11.12 15.93
N THR A 342 13.80 -11.41 15.79
CA THR A 342 13.25 -12.76 16.00
C THR A 342 13.37 -13.59 14.72
N SER A 343 13.72 -14.87 14.88
CA SER A 343 13.65 -15.86 13.80
C SER A 343 12.25 -15.88 13.22
N GLY A 344 12.07 -15.44 11.97
CA GLY A 344 10.75 -15.30 11.35
C GLY A 344 10.28 -13.87 11.04
N SER A 345 11.09 -12.81 11.26
CA SER A 345 10.71 -11.42 10.91
C SER A 345 11.64 -10.77 9.87
N ASN A 346 11.10 -10.03 8.91
CA ASN A 346 11.87 -9.14 8.03
C ASN A 346 12.45 -7.98 8.83
N ASN A 347 13.71 -7.56 8.60
CA ASN A 347 14.39 -6.59 9.47
C ASN A 347 13.72 -5.20 9.49
N TYR A 348 13.75 -4.52 10.64
CA TYR A 348 13.34 -3.12 10.79
C TYR A 348 14.35 -2.22 10.10
N ALA A 349 13.89 -1.11 9.52
CA ALA A 349 14.75 -0.11 8.90
C ALA A 349 15.75 -0.80 7.97
N THR A 350 15.20 -1.55 7.01
CA THR A 350 15.97 -2.36 6.06
C THR A 350 17.08 -1.54 5.43
N ARG A 351 16.83 -0.24 5.26
CA ARG A 351 17.85 0.73 4.90
C ARG A 351 17.54 2.11 5.46
N TYR A 352 18.59 2.82 5.86
CA TYR A 352 18.53 4.25 6.12
C TYR A 352 19.76 4.95 5.56
N TYR A 353 19.62 6.22 5.21
CA TYR A 353 20.69 6.98 4.58
C TYR A 353 20.62 8.46 4.93
N LEU A 354 21.78 9.08 4.96
CA LEU A 354 21.91 10.53 4.98
C LEU A 354 22.42 10.96 3.61
N ALA A 355 21.62 11.73 2.89
CA ALA A 355 21.93 12.25 1.57
C ALA A 355 22.17 13.76 1.60
N VAL A 356 23.11 14.21 0.78
CA VAL A 356 23.51 15.60 0.60
C VAL A 356 23.52 15.91 -0.89
N THR A 357 22.80 16.95 -1.30
CA THR A 357 22.81 17.45 -2.70
C THR A 357 23.27 18.89 -2.73
N LYS A 358 24.05 19.26 -3.75
CA LYS A 358 24.31 20.64 -4.14
C LYS A 358 24.01 20.85 -5.63
N HIS A 359 23.36 21.95 -5.96
CA HIS A 359 23.16 22.37 -7.34
C HIS A 359 24.07 23.53 -7.71
N LEU A 360 24.68 23.44 -8.89
CA LEU A 360 25.51 24.47 -9.48
C LEU A 360 24.84 24.93 -10.77
N ASN A 361 24.44 26.20 -10.79
CA ASN A 361 23.71 26.79 -11.91
C ASN A 361 24.67 27.55 -12.83
N PHE A 362 24.68 27.18 -14.11
CA PHE A 362 25.46 27.80 -15.16
C PHE A 362 24.54 28.54 -16.13
N GLN A 363 24.65 29.86 -16.17
CA GLN A 363 23.79 30.71 -16.99
C GLN A 363 23.81 30.28 -18.46
N ASN A 364 22.61 30.08 -19.04
CA ASN A 364 22.41 29.66 -20.44
C ASN A 364 23.03 28.31 -20.83
N ILE A 365 23.45 27.50 -19.85
CA ILE A 365 24.01 26.16 -20.10
C ILE A 365 23.14 25.12 -19.40
N GLY A 366 22.94 25.24 -18.09
CA GLY A 366 22.21 24.24 -17.33
C GLY A 366 22.47 24.26 -15.83
N GLU A 367 21.84 23.32 -15.14
CA GLU A 367 22.02 23.04 -13.72
C GLU A 367 22.72 21.70 -13.55
N TRP A 368 23.81 21.70 -12.78
CA TRP A 368 24.56 20.50 -12.41
C TRP A 368 24.26 20.14 -10.96
N GLY A 369 23.59 19.00 -10.75
CA GLY A 369 23.38 18.41 -9.43
C GLY A 369 24.51 17.45 -9.08
N VAL A 370 25.06 17.61 -7.87
CA VAL A 370 26.06 16.72 -7.29
C VAL A 370 25.48 16.14 -6.01
N HIS A 371 25.47 14.81 -5.93
CA HIS A 371 24.85 14.06 -4.85
C HIS A 371 25.87 13.15 -4.17
N ALA A 372 25.83 13.12 -2.85
CA ALA A 372 26.55 12.16 -2.03
C ALA A 372 25.62 11.65 -0.93
N ALA A 373 25.69 10.37 -0.63
CA ALA A 373 24.95 9.77 0.45
C ALA A 373 25.79 8.74 1.19
N PHE A 374 25.50 8.54 2.47
CA PHE A 374 26.02 7.40 3.20
C PHE A 374 24.87 6.45 3.51
N VAL A 375 24.96 5.23 2.97
CA VAL A 375 23.88 4.24 3.02
C VAL A 375 24.21 3.16 4.02
N TYR A 376 23.27 2.91 4.93
CA TYR A 376 23.28 1.78 5.84
C TYR A 376 22.23 0.78 5.38
N GLY A 377 22.66 -0.36 4.85
CA GLY A 377 21.81 -1.48 4.47
C GLY A 377 21.84 -2.57 5.52
N ASN A 378 20.68 -2.94 6.03
CA ASN A 378 20.48 -3.96 7.06
C ASN A 378 19.34 -4.94 6.70
N ALA A 379 19.02 -5.06 5.42
CA ALA A 379 17.95 -5.93 4.94
C ALA A 379 18.27 -7.41 5.23
N LYS A 380 17.27 -8.14 5.71
CA LYS A 380 17.39 -9.57 6.02
C LYS A 380 17.66 -10.37 4.75
N GLY A 381 18.56 -11.35 4.82
CA GLY A 381 18.91 -12.17 3.65
C GLY A 381 19.71 -11.42 2.59
N MET A 382 20.22 -10.22 2.89
CA MET A 382 21.19 -9.49 2.08
C MET A 382 22.47 -9.23 2.85
N GLU A 383 23.58 -8.96 2.14
CA GLU A 383 24.80 -8.47 2.76
C GLU A 383 24.50 -7.16 3.49
N HIS A 384 24.83 -7.08 4.78
CA HIS A 384 24.78 -5.81 5.51
C HIS A 384 25.95 -4.94 5.07
N TYR A 385 25.68 -3.69 4.70
CA TYR A 385 26.71 -2.80 4.19
C TYR A 385 26.56 -1.39 4.73
N LYS A 386 27.71 -0.72 4.87
CA LYS A 386 27.84 0.68 5.24
C LYS A 386 28.77 1.30 4.21
N ARG A 387 28.19 1.91 3.18
CA ARG A 387 28.96 2.33 2.00
C ARG A 387 28.50 3.71 1.54
N PRO A 388 29.42 4.53 1.03
CA PRO A 388 29.03 5.75 0.35
C PRO A 388 28.33 5.41 -0.97
N SER A 389 27.42 6.30 -1.36
CA SER A 389 26.79 6.35 -2.67
C SER A 389 27.01 7.77 -3.22
N PHE A 390 27.21 7.85 -4.53
CA PHE A 390 27.48 9.10 -5.21
C PHE A 390 26.62 9.18 -6.45
N GLY A 391 26.33 10.39 -6.89
CA GLY A 391 25.72 10.54 -8.19
C GLY A 391 25.74 11.98 -8.65
N THR A 392 25.37 12.15 -9.90
CA THR A 392 25.30 13.44 -10.52
C THR A 392 24.25 13.45 -11.60
N ASN A 393 23.59 14.58 -11.76
CA ASN A 393 22.70 14.81 -12.87
C ASN A 393 22.95 16.19 -13.50
N PHE A 394 22.64 16.32 -14.79
CA PHE A 394 22.76 17.57 -15.51
C PHE A 394 21.48 17.87 -16.28
N ARG A 395 20.87 19.03 -16.00
CA ARG A 395 19.69 19.55 -16.69
C ARG A 395 20.08 20.71 -17.57
N PHE A 396 19.76 20.64 -18.85
CA PHE A 396 20.06 21.73 -19.77
C PHE A 396 19.10 22.91 -19.57
N ALA A 397 19.63 24.13 -19.69
CA ALA A 397 18.87 25.37 -19.60
C ALA A 397 19.31 26.36 -20.69
N PHE A 398 19.31 25.88 -21.94
CA PHE A 398 19.65 26.68 -23.10
C PHE A 398 18.53 27.67 -23.44
N PRO A 399 18.84 28.82 -24.06
CA PRO A 399 17.84 29.70 -24.64
C PRO A 399 16.97 28.96 -25.67
N GLU A 400 15.64 29.13 -25.62
CA GLU A 400 14.68 28.48 -26.52
C GLU A 400 14.64 29.10 -27.93
N THR A 401 15.81 29.32 -28.54
CA THR A 401 15.96 29.88 -29.88
C THR A 401 15.81 28.84 -30.99
N SER A 402 15.94 27.54 -30.67
CA SER A 402 15.87 26.44 -31.64
C SER A 402 15.09 25.25 -31.10
N ILE A 403 14.60 24.39 -32.00
CA ILE A 403 13.93 23.14 -31.64
C ILE A 403 14.87 22.21 -30.87
N ILE A 404 16.17 22.20 -31.24
CA ILE A 404 17.19 21.38 -30.59
C ILE A 404 17.42 21.84 -29.15
N SER A 405 17.56 23.15 -28.91
CA SER A 405 17.72 23.67 -27.55
C SER A 405 16.47 23.42 -26.70
N LYS A 406 15.27 23.56 -27.27
CA LYS A 406 14.03 23.18 -26.59
C LYS A 406 13.96 21.68 -26.24
N ALA A 407 14.39 20.82 -27.15
CA ALA A 407 14.42 19.37 -26.91
C ALA A 407 15.46 19.01 -25.84
N ALA A 408 16.64 19.63 -25.88
CA ALA A 408 17.70 19.44 -24.89
C ALA A 408 17.28 19.88 -23.48
N ASN A 409 16.53 20.98 -23.36
CA ASN A 409 16.01 21.45 -22.06
C ASN A 409 15.04 20.47 -21.38
N GLY A 410 14.46 19.53 -22.13
CA GLY A 410 13.67 18.45 -21.56
C GLY A 410 14.51 17.30 -20.97
N LEU A 411 15.82 17.27 -21.23
CA LEU A 411 16.70 16.16 -20.88
C LEU A 411 17.44 16.44 -19.56
N ASN A 412 17.44 15.44 -18.69
CA ASN A 412 18.16 15.38 -17.44
C ASN A 412 19.07 14.14 -17.48
N LEU A 413 20.36 14.33 -17.75
CA LEU A 413 21.32 13.22 -17.82
C LEU A 413 21.75 12.81 -16.42
N MET A 414 21.98 11.53 -16.20
CA MET A 414 22.26 10.96 -14.88
C MET A 414 23.42 9.97 -14.93
N ALA A 415 24.27 10.03 -13.92
CA ALA A 415 25.25 8.99 -13.63
C ALA A 415 25.33 8.79 -12.12
N GLU A 416 25.31 7.53 -11.67
CA GLU A 416 25.22 7.21 -10.26
C GLU A 416 26.03 5.97 -9.87
N TYR A 417 26.43 5.95 -8.61
CA TYR A 417 26.97 4.80 -7.91
C TYR A 417 26.09 4.57 -6.67
N ASP A 418 25.27 3.52 -6.71
CA ASP A 418 24.24 3.24 -5.70
C ASP A 418 24.77 2.44 -4.49
N ALA A 419 26.09 2.51 -4.23
CA ALA A 419 26.85 1.71 -3.27
C ALA A 419 27.11 0.24 -3.68
N ARG A 420 26.63 -0.19 -4.86
CA ARG A 420 26.89 -1.54 -5.40
C ARG A 420 27.32 -1.52 -6.85
N THR A 421 26.65 -0.72 -7.67
CA THR A 421 26.74 -0.72 -9.13
C THR A 421 26.88 0.71 -9.65
N CYS A 422 27.49 0.84 -10.83
CA CYS A 422 27.62 2.12 -11.52
C CYS A 422 26.56 2.18 -12.62
N ASN A 423 25.68 3.17 -12.57
CA ASN A 423 24.56 3.28 -13.49
C ASN A 423 24.63 4.60 -14.25
N VAL A 424 24.11 4.56 -15.47
CA VAL A 424 23.98 5.75 -16.32
C VAL A 424 22.60 5.77 -16.94
N GLY A 425 21.99 6.93 -16.99
CA GLY A 425 20.62 7.06 -17.44
C GLY A 425 20.26 8.48 -17.81
N PHE A 426 18.99 8.66 -18.08
CA PHE A 426 18.40 9.97 -18.28
C PHE A 426 16.93 9.97 -17.89
N GLU A 427 16.47 11.17 -17.56
CA GLU A 427 15.07 11.52 -17.46
C GLU A 427 14.75 12.51 -18.60
N TYR A 428 13.62 12.32 -19.27
CA TYR A 428 13.13 13.24 -20.29
C TYR A 428 11.72 13.73 -19.94
N SER A 429 11.59 15.04 -19.74
CA SER A 429 10.36 15.71 -19.35
C SER A 429 9.51 16.11 -20.55
N PHE A 430 8.32 15.56 -20.62
CA PHE A 430 7.27 15.92 -21.56
C PHE A 430 6.22 16.82 -20.89
N TRP A 431 5.51 17.60 -21.72
CA TRP A 431 4.39 18.44 -21.31
C TRP A 431 4.68 19.22 -20.02
N LYS A 432 5.72 20.07 -19.98
CA LYS A 432 6.04 20.89 -18.81
C LYS A 432 6.20 20.06 -17.52
N ASP A 433 6.91 18.92 -17.61
CA ASP A 433 7.24 18.04 -16.48
C ASP A 433 6.03 17.29 -15.87
N TYR A 434 4.87 17.25 -16.55
CA TYR A 434 3.74 16.41 -16.11
C TYR A 434 3.97 14.92 -16.39
N VAL A 435 4.77 14.59 -17.40
CA VAL A 435 5.10 13.20 -17.77
C VAL A 435 6.59 13.12 -18.02
N ASN A 436 7.26 12.19 -17.37
CA ASN A 436 8.70 11.98 -17.49
C ASN A 436 8.97 10.55 -17.92
N LEU A 437 9.78 10.37 -18.95
CA LEU A 437 10.39 9.08 -19.28
C LEU A 437 11.68 8.96 -18.51
N VAL A 438 11.87 7.84 -17.82
CA VAL A 438 13.13 7.53 -17.14
C VAL A 438 13.70 6.26 -17.75
N ALA A 439 14.99 6.28 -18.08
CA ALA A 439 15.68 5.15 -18.64
C ALA A 439 17.11 5.09 -18.09
N GLU A 440 17.56 3.89 -17.77
CA GLU A 440 18.86 3.66 -17.15
C GLU A 440 19.46 2.33 -17.59
N LEU A 441 20.78 2.29 -17.65
CA LEU A 441 21.60 1.09 -17.78
C LEU A 441 22.39 0.87 -16.50
N ASN A 442 22.03 -0.17 -15.74
CA ASN A 442 22.83 -0.63 -14.62
C ASN A 442 24.10 -1.33 -15.11
N ASN A 443 25.26 -0.95 -14.54
CA ASN A 443 26.59 -1.33 -15.02
C ASN A 443 26.80 -1.13 -16.53
N GLY A 444 26.06 -0.18 -17.14
CA GLY A 444 26.09 0.08 -18.58
C GLY A 444 25.54 -1.07 -19.45
N LYS A 445 24.89 -2.08 -18.85
CA LYS A 445 24.45 -3.30 -19.56
C LYS A 445 22.97 -3.60 -19.39
N TYR A 446 22.44 -3.43 -18.18
CA TYR A 446 21.11 -3.93 -17.83
C TYR A 446 20.10 -2.79 -17.83
N PHE A 447 19.17 -2.83 -18.78
CA PHE A 447 18.19 -1.78 -18.96
C PHE A 447 17.05 -1.83 -17.94
N SER A 448 16.79 -0.68 -17.33
CA SER A 448 15.60 -0.40 -16.55
C SER A 448 14.99 0.91 -17.05
N GLY A 449 13.66 1.04 -17.04
CA GLY A 449 13.03 2.27 -17.49
C GLY A 449 11.52 2.25 -17.43
N GLY A 450 10.92 3.43 -17.46
CA GLY A 450 9.49 3.59 -17.26
C GLY A 450 9.01 5.02 -17.38
N LEU A 451 7.79 5.24 -16.93
CA LEU A 451 7.11 6.52 -17.00
C LEU A 451 6.74 7.00 -15.60
N VAL A 452 6.95 8.28 -15.36
CA VAL A 452 6.59 8.99 -14.14
C VAL A 452 5.60 10.09 -14.49
N PHE A 453 4.46 10.07 -13.83
CA PHE A 453 3.43 11.09 -13.94
C PHE A 453 3.50 11.98 -12.71
N LYS A 454 3.66 13.27 -12.93
CA LYS A 454 3.74 14.28 -11.87
C LYS A 454 2.48 15.12 -11.87
N VAL A 455 1.84 15.23 -10.71
CA VAL A 455 0.62 16.01 -10.53
C VAL A 455 0.84 16.99 -9.39
N HIS A 456 0.72 18.28 -9.67
CA HIS A 456 0.75 19.32 -8.65
C HIS A 456 -0.66 19.61 -8.16
N LEU A 457 -0.92 19.31 -6.89
CA LEU A 457 -2.19 19.61 -6.24
C LEU A 457 -2.24 21.11 -5.89
N LYS A 458 -3.39 21.74 -6.11
CA LYS A 458 -3.59 23.17 -5.83
C LYS A 458 -3.74 23.43 -4.32
#